data_AF-A0A845GN24-F1
#
_entry.id   AF-A0A845GN24-F1
#
_cell.length_a   1.000
_cell.length_b   1.000
_cell.length_c   1.000
_cell.angle_alpha   90.00
_cell.angle_beta   90.00
_cell.angle_gamma   90.00
#
_symmetry.space_group_name_H-M   'P 1'
#
loop_
_entity.id
_entity.type
_entity.pdbx_description
1 polymer ?
#
loop_
_entity_poly.entity_id
_entity_poly.type
_entity_poly.pdbx_seq_one_letter_code
_entity_poly.pdbx_strand_id
1 'polypeptide(L)'
;MQRWLDHAVTPPQLLPDTVDGTLAYLTQVLGHACYEAWTLLRVKQIYPSLGDAKAAKPALFQLLLAHQQVIEWWQGGRLRCAPADQAPKQQDVLKQLLASHRRRFQTVDGDLPPAAEVDGVLGWITLVDGRTPVSLHAWLCGSIGRFQNHDVATNTLAAVDDASALVLFLQERASRSRHTLRAYANDLRKLIEWCRDRQYGPLSDLTRTDLLAYKHQLSEHRVSTDDDGSQQIKGAGESTLARAMAVVASLYQYWYDTGYLIANPAAGLLSGTQVRTGFVPTRFLPPAALAVCDLMMARAVAQTDNLTQRRRQAIWALFRYGGVRLAELAWDSRTNLPRIESDDEGRWALYVMGKGDKQRVVPLPDVAIGPIKAYRVARGLSSSLSRFEVIPLIHGFKGGSLMESGLYAEVKAIFVEAGGALAIDSPVRAVLLASASPHWLRHAYARALVVDHKVPLTVAQSLLGHASIQTTAGYAKTDLSQLREFVDLSFKAGHS
;
A
#
# COMPACT_ATOMS: atom_id res chain seq x y z
N MET A 1 -23.58 15.12 -24.83
CA MET A 1 -23.25 14.34 -23.63
C MET A 1 -21.73 14.39 -23.49
N GLN A 2 -21.17 14.80 -22.34
CA GLN A 2 -19.71 14.79 -22.14
C GLN A 2 -19.18 13.40 -22.42
N ARG A 3 -18.15 13.27 -23.28
CA ARG A 3 -17.51 12.00 -23.58
C ARG A 3 -16.50 11.67 -22.49
N TRP A 4 -16.49 10.43 -22.03
CA TRP A 4 -15.61 9.98 -20.95
C TRP A 4 -14.65 8.92 -21.47
N LEU A 5 -13.39 8.98 -21.02
CA LEU A 5 -12.36 7.98 -21.28
C LEU A 5 -12.07 7.17 -20.01
N ASP A 6 -11.92 5.86 -20.15
CA ASP A 6 -11.31 4.99 -19.15
C ASP A 6 -9.78 4.96 -19.33
N HIS A 7 -9.07 5.60 -18.41
CA HIS A 7 -7.60 5.63 -18.41
C HIS A 7 -6.96 4.44 -17.69
N ALA A 8 -7.74 3.52 -17.11
CA ALA A 8 -7.20 2.34 -16.45
C ALA A 8 -6.96 1.15 -17.40
N VAL A 9 -7.28 1.30 -18.69
CA VAL A 9 -7.01 0.36 -19.78
C VAL A 9 -6.01 0.98 -20.78
N THR A 10 -5.27 0.15 -21.51
CA THR A 10 -4.26 0.60 -22.49
C THR A 10 -4.52 -0.08 -23.84
N PRO A 11 -4.80 0.68 -24.91
CA PRO A 11 -4.96 2.14 -24.95
C PRO A 11 -6.21 2.62 -24.17
N PRO A 12 -6.26 3.90 -23.71
CA PRO A 12 -7.45 4.46 -23.08
C PRO A 12 -8.70 4.27 -23.95
N GLN A 13 -9.80 3.85 -23.35
CA GLN A 13 -11.01 3.45 -24.08
C GLN A 13 -12.15 4.45 -23.85
N LEU A 14 -12.82 4.84 -24.93
CA LEU A 14 -14.03 5.68 -24.86
C LEU A 14 -15.19 4.89 -24.26
N LEU A 15 -15.91 5.52 -23.32
CA LEU A 15 -17.14 4.96 -22.77
C LEU A 15 -18.24 4.97 -23.85
N PRO A 16 -19.17 4.00 -23.84
CA PRO A 16 -20.29 3.96 -24.79
C PRO A 16 -21.14 5.24 -24.77
N ASP A 17 -21.70 5.63 -25.91
CA ASP A 17 -22.47 6.88 -26.03
C ASP A 17 -23.87 6.82 -25.36
N THR A 18 -24.33 5.63 -24.95
CA THR A 18 -25.62 5.45 -24.24
C THR A 18 -25.43 5.29 -22.74
N VAL A 19 -26.44 5.73 -21.96
CA VAL A 19 -26.46 5.60 -20.49
C VAL A 19 -26.40 4.13 -20.07
N ASP A 20 -27.23 3.28 -20.69
CA ASP A 20 -27.26 1.84 -20.41
C ASP A 20 -25.95 1.16 -20.79
N GLY A 21 -25.39 1.48 -21.96
CA GLY A 21 -24.11 0.94 -22.40
C GLY A 21 -22.97 1.33 -21.46
N THR A 22 -22.97 2.58 -20.99
CA THR A 22 -21.99 3.04 -20.00
C THR A 22 -22.15 2.33 -18.67
N LEU A 23 -23.37 2.18 -18.15
CA LEU A 23 -23.62 1.49 -16.88
C LEU A 23 -23.26 0.00 -16.96
N ALA A 24 -23.47 -0.65 -18.10
CA ALA A 24 -23.02 -2.02 -18.35
C ALA A 24 -21.49 -2.12 -18.36
N TYR A 25 -20.82 -1.23 -19.09
CA TYR A 25 -19.35 -1.14 -19.11
C TYR A 25 -18.80 -0.93 -17.69
N LEU A 26 -19.34 0.05 -16.95
CA LEU A 26 -18.96 0.32 -15.57
C LEU A 26 -19.19 -0.89 -14.66
N THR A 27 -20.28 -1.63 -14.84
CA THR A 27 -20.56 -2.83 -14.04
C THR A 27 -19.48 -3.89 -14.23
N GLN A 28 -19.08 -4.15 -15.47
CA GLN A 28 -18.00 -5.08 -15.78
C GLN A 28 -16.65 -4.62 -15.19
N VAL A 29 -16.38 -3.32 -15.32
CA VAL A 29 -15.07 -2.73 -15.10
C VAL A 29 -14.80 -2.36 -13.64
N LEU A 30 -15.86 -2.02 -12.90
CA LEU A 30 -15.83 -1.81 -11.45
C LEU A 30 -16.09 -3.12 -10.70
N GLY A 31 -16.54 -4.15 -11.40
CA GLY A 31 -16.77 -5.49 -10.88
C GLY A 31 -18.05 -5.63 -10.06
N HIS A 32 -18.91 -4.61 -9.96
CA HIS A 32 -20.14 -4.67 -9.17
C HIS A 32 -21.31 -4.03 -9.92
N ALA A 33 -22.53 -4.51 -9.66
CA ALA A 33 -23.75 -3.96 -10.26
C ALA A 33 -23.84 -2.45 -10.02
N CYS A 34 -23.89 -1.68 -11.11
CA CYS A 34 -24.01 -0.23 -11.04
C CYS A 34 -25.47 0.21 -11.01
N TYR A 35 -26.30 -0.40 -11.85
CA TYR A 35 -27.74 -0.15 -11.95
C TYR A 35 -28.42 -1.31 -12.67
N GLU A 36 -29.31 -2.03 -11.99
CA GLU A 36 -30.01 -3.18 -12.55
C GLU A 36 -31.50 -3.16 -12.21
N ALA A 37 -32.33 -3.44 -13.21
CA ALA A 37 -33.75 -3.63 -13.04
C ALA A 37 -34.07 -5.11 -12.83
N TRP A 38 -34.73 -5.41 -11.72
CA TRP A 38 -35.13 -6.75 -11.30
C TRP A 38 -36.64 -6.93 -11.41
N THR A 39 -37.04 -8.09 -11.92
CA THR A 39 -38.42 -8.60 -11.95
C THR A 39 -38.40 -10.05 -11.50
N LEU A 40 -39.54 -10.59 -11.06
CA LEU A 40 -39.62 -12.03 -10.71
C LEU A 40 -39.24 -12.95 -11.88
N LEU A 41 -39.51 -12.53 -13.12
CA LEU A 41 -39.08 -13.25 -14.32
C LEU A 41 -37.55 -13.31 -14.41
N ARG A 42 -36.86 -12.17 -14.24
CA ARG A 42 -35.40 -12.08 -14.28
C ARG A 42 -34.76 -12.87 -13.13
N VAL A 43 -35.36 -12.87 -11.95
CA VAL A 43 -34.90 -13.69 -10.82
C VAL A 43 -34.94 -15.18 -11.17
N LYS A 44 -36.02 -15.67 -11.79
CA LYS A 44 -36.14 -17.06 -12.23
C LYS A 44 -35.13 -17.45 -13.33
N GLN A 45 -34.65 -16.49 -14.11
CA GLN A 45 -33.64 -16.73 -15.14
C GLN A 45 -32.22 -16.81 -14.56
N ILE A 46 -31.95 -16.11 -13.45
CA ILE A 46 -30.61 -15.99 -12.87
C ILE A 46 -30.37 -17.02 -11.76
N TYR A 47 -31.40 -17.34 -10.96
CA TYR A 47 -31.28 -18.23 -9.81
C TYR A 47 -31.96 -19.58 -10.08
N PRO A 48 -31.33 -20.72 -9.70
CA PRO A 48 -31.92 -22.05 -9.86
C PRO A 48 -33.27 -22.22 -9.13
N SER A 49 -33.44 -21.52 -8.01
CA SER A 49 -34.68 -21.51 -7.25
C SER A 49 -34.96 -20.14 -6.61
N LEU A 50 -36.23 -19.90 -6.26
CA LEU A 50 -36.63 -18.71 -5.50
C LEU A 50 -36.04 -18.70 -4.08
N GLY A 51 -35.75 -19.87 -3.50
CA GLY A 51 -35.08 -19.99 -2.21
C GLY A 51 -33.64 -19.47 -2.26
N ASP A 52 -32.91 -19.83 -3.31
CA ASP A 52 -31.53 -19.36 -3.53
C ASP A 52 -31.49 -17.84 -3.78
N ALA A 53 -32.46 -17.32 -4.53
CA ALA A 53 -32.60 -15.88 -4.74
C ALA A 53 -32.84 -15.12 -3.43
N LYS A 54 -33.71 -15.64 -2.56
CA LYS A 54 -34.00 -15.06 -1.24
C LYS A 54 -32.77 -15.10 -0.32
N ALA A 55 -31.99 -16.19 -0.35
CA ALA A 55 -30.76 -16.30 0.42
C ALA A 55 -29.68 -15.33 -0.08
N ALA A 56 -29.55 -15.17 -1.41
CA ALA A 56 -28.55 -14.31 -2.02
C ALA A 56 -28.88 -12.80 -1.89
N LYS A 57 -30.16 -12.41 -2.05
CA LYS A 57 -30.61 -11.01 -2.03
C LYS A 57 -31.91 -10.83 -1.25
N PRO A 58 -31.89 -10.96 0.09
CA PRO A 58 -33.10 -10.97 0.91
C PRO A 58 -33.93 -9.68 0.81
N ALA A 59 -33.28 -8.51 0.84
CA ALA A 59 -33.97 -7.21 0.76
C ALA A 59 -34.63 -6.98 -0.61
N LEU A 60 -33.94 -7.36 -1.69
CA LEU A 60 -34.46 -7.26 -3.06
C LEU A 60 -35.65 -8.21 -3.26
N PHE A 61 -35.53 -9.45 -2.79
CA PHE A 61 -36.59 -10.44 -2.89
C PHE A 61 -37.84 -10.01 -2.12
N GLN A 62 -37.70 -9.42 -0.94
CA GLN A 62 -38.81 -8.90 -0.16
C GLN A 62 -39.58 -7.79 -0.91
N LEU A 63 -38.88 -6.89 -1.59
CA LEU A 63 -39.51 -5.84 -2.38
C LEU A 63 -40.25 -6.39 -3.61
N LEU A 64 -39.70 -7.42 -4.26
CA LEU A 64 -40.34 -8.06 -5.43
C LEU A 64 -41.63 -8.83 -5.11
N LEU A 65 -41.93 -9.07 -3.82
CA LEU A 65 -43.23 -9.63 -3.40
C LEU A 65 -44.36 -8.60 -3.48
N ALA A 66 -44.05 -7.32 -3.34
CA ALA A 66 -45.03 -6.23 -3.30
C ALA A 66 -44.99 -5.32 -4.55
N HIS A 67 -43.90 -5.36 -5.33
CA HIS A 67 -43.69 -4.49 -6.49
C HIS A 67 -43.30 -5.30 -7.73
N GLN A 68 -43.85 -4.94 -8.89
CA GLN A 68 -43.55 -5.63 -10.15
C GLN A 68 -42.11 -5.47 -10.63
N GLN A 69 -41.48 -4.34 -10.27
CA GLN A 69 -40.12 -4.02 -10.65
C GLN A 69 -39.40 -3.35 -9.48
N VAL A 70 -38.19 -3.83 -9.22
CA VAL A 70 -37.29 -3.29 -8.19
C VAL A 70 -35.99 -2.91 -8.88
N ILE A 71 -35.47 -1.73 -8.56
CA ILE A 71 -34.18 -1.28 -9.06
C ILE A 71 -33.14 -1.50 -7.97
N GLU A 72 -32.02 -2.10 -8.36
CA GLU A 72 -30.82 -2.22 -7.54
C GLU A 72 -29.74 -1.30 -8.11
N TRP A 73 -29.13 -0.44 -7.30
CA TRP A 73 -28.08 0.47 -7.76
C TRP A 73 -26.96 0.61 -6.74
N TRP A 74 -25.79 1.02 -7.22
CA TRP A 74 -24.64 1.28 -6.37
C TRP A 74 -24.68 2.71 -5.81
N GLN A 75 -24.59 2.84 -4.48
CA GLN A 75 -24.51 4.15 -3.85
C GLN A 75 -23.68 4.09 -2.57
N GLY A 76 -22.69 4.99 -2.46
CA GLY A 76 -21.90 5.15 -1.23
C GLY A 76 -21.15 3.88 -0.81
N GLY A 77 -20.78 3.03 -1.76
CA GLY A 77 -20.02 1.81 -1.50
C GLY A 77 -20.85 0.58 -1.13
N ARG A 78 -22.19 0.63 -1.25
CA ARG A 78 -23.08 -0.50 -1.03
C ARG A 78 -24.13 -0.57 -2.15
N LEU A 79 -24.66 -1.77 -2.40
CA LEU A 79 -25.85 -1.95 -3.22
C LEU A 79 -27.07 -1.50 -2.41
N ARG A 80 -27.93 -0.71 -3.04
CA ARG A 80 -29.24 -0.29 -2.54
C ARG A 80 -30.30 -0.85 -3.47
N CYS A 81 -31.46 -1.17 -2.92
CA CYS A 81 -32.61 -1.58 -3.71
C CYS A 81 -33.85 -0.82 -3.25
N ALA A 82 -34.70 -0.44 -4.20
CA ALA A 82 -35.97 0.21 -3.95
C ALA A 82 -36.95 -0.12 -5.10
N PRO A 83 -38.27 0.02 -4.87
CA PRO A 83 -39.26 0.01 -5.94
C PRO A 83 -38.89 0.99 -7.06
N ALA A 84 -39.23 0.66 -8.30
CA ALA A 84 -38.78 1.44 -9.47
C ALA A 84 -39.24 2.91 -9.47
N ASP A 85 -40.37 3.22 -8.84
CA ASP A 85 -40.91 4.56 -8.64
C ASP A 85 -40.14 5.38 -7.59
N GLN A 86 -39.43 4.73 -6.68
CA GLN A 86 -38.67 5.36 -5.59
C GLN A 86 -37.15 5.34 -5.84
N ALA A 87 -36.70 4.64 -6.87
CA ALA A 87 -35.30 4.53 -7.22
C ALA A 87 -34.78 5.78 -7.95
N PRO A 88 -33.50 6.14 -7.79
CA PRO A 88 -32.91 7.24 -8.54
C PRO A 88 -32.89 6.93 -10.04
N LYS A 89 -32.93 7.97 -10.87
CA LYS A 89 -32.82 7.82 -12.32
C LYS A 89 -31.42 7.33 -12.69
N GLN A 90 -31.31 6.53 -13.75
CA GLN A 90 -30.04 6.00 -14.26
C GLN A 90 -28.97 7.07 -14.49
N GLN A 91 -29.38 8.24 -15.02
CA GLN A 91 -28.47 9.35 -15.30
C GLN A 91 -27.82 9.92 -14.04
N ASP A 92 -28.57 9.97 -12.93
CA ASP A 92 -28.08 10.52 -11.67
C ASP A 92 -27.09 9.56 -11.01
N VAL A 93 -27.39 8.26 -11.05
CA VAL A 93 -26.48 7.20 -10.59
C VAL A 93 -25.21 7.19 -11.44
N LEU A 94 -25.33 7.29 -12.76
CA LEU A 94 -24.19 7.36 -13.67
C LEU A 94 -23.29 8.56 -13.36
N LYS A 95 -23.87 9.76 -13.22
CA LYS A 95 -23.12 10.97 -12.83
C LYS A 95 -22.41 10.79 -11.51
N GLN A 96 -23.08 10.20 -10.51
CA GLN A 96 -22.49 9.95 -9.20
C GLN A 96 -21.32 8.96 -9.26
N LEU A 97 -21.44 7.90 -10.07
CA LEU A 97 -20.39 6.90 -10.29
C LEU A 97 -19.18 7.49 -11.02
N LEU A 98 -19.38 8.20 -12.13
CA LEU A 98 -18.28 8.86 -12.84
C LEU A 98 -17.59 9.89 -11.93
N ALA A 99 -18.37 10.64 -11.16
CA ALA A 99 -17.85 11.58 -10.17
C ALA A 99 -17.14 10.91 -8.98
N SER A 100 -17.47 9.68 -8.59
CA SER A 100 -16.73 8.95 -7.55
C SER A 100 -15.41 8.37 -8.08
N HIS A 101 -15.28 8.25 -9.40
CA HIS A 101 -14.17 7.62 -10.11
C HIS A 101 -13.38 8.56 -11.03
N ARG A 102 -13.37 9.87 -10.76
CA ARG A 102 -12.71 10.90 -11.61
C ARG A 102 -11.23 10.69 -11.93
N ARG A 103 -10.53 9.84 -11.15
CA ARG A 103 -9.14 9.47 -11.44
C ARG A 103 -9.01 8.45 -12.56
N ARG A 104 -10.04 7.60 -12.72
CA ARG A 104 -10.12 6.56 -13.73
C ARG A 104 -10.85 7.06 -14.97
N PHE A 105 -12.01 7.67 -14.77
CA PHE A 105 -12.82 8.22 -15.84
C PHE A 105 -12.64 9.72 -15.92
N GLN A 106 -12.20 10.22 -17.06
CA GLN A 106 -12.00 11.66 -17.30
C GLN A 106 -12.81 12.10 -18.51
N THR A 107 -13.29 13.33 -18.47
CA THR A 107 -14.00 13.94 -19.60
C THR A 107 -13.01 14.35 -20.68
N VAL A 108 -13.39 14.14 -21.93
CA VAL A 108 -12.67 14.62 -23.10
C VAL A 108 -13.39 15.86 -23.62
N ASP A 109 -12.73 17.00 -23.55
CA ASP A 109 -13.17 18.26 -24.17
C ASP A 109 -12.18 18.58 -25.32
N GLY A 110 -12.63 18.45 -26.58
CA GLY A 110 -11.78 18.75 -27.75
C GLY A 110 -10.59 17.81 -27.96
N ASP A 111 -9.86 17.99 -29.06
CA ASP A 111 -8.85 17.05 -29.61
C ASP A 111 -7.95 16.34 -28.59
N LEU A 112 -7.59 15.09 -28.93
CA LEU A 112 -6.61 14.28 -28.19
C LEU A 112 -5.42 15.15 -27.78
N PRO A 113 -5.02 15.18 -26.50
CA PRO A 113 -3.83 15.91 -26.11
C PRO A 113 -2.64 15.37 -26.92
N PRO A 114 -1.76 16.25 -27.40
CA PRO A 114 -0.58 15.80 -28.13
C PRO A 114 0.21 14.83 -27.27
N ALA A 115 0.79 13.86 -27.96
CA ALA A 115 1.64 12.83 -27.39
C ALA A 115 2.66 13.44 -26.41
N ALA A 116 2.87 12.70 -25.32
CA ALA A 116 3.94 12.86 -24.34
C ALA A 116 5.16 13.67 -24.85
N GLU A 117 5.29 14.91 -24.38
CA GLU A 117 6.50 15.76 -24.34
C GLU A 117 6.00 17.12 -23.84
N VAL A 118 6.12 17.49 -22.58
CA VAL A 118 7.27 18.10 -21.85
C VAL A 118 6.75 18.09 -20.39
N ASP A 119 7.37 17.52 -19.36
CA ASP A 119 8.63 17.94 -18.79
C ASP A 119 9.00 16.95 -17.65
N GLY A 120 10.07 16.17 -17.84
CA GLY A 120 10.62 15.31 -16.78
C GLY A 120 11.12 16.10 -15.57
N VAL A 121 11.33 17.41 -15.73
CA VAL A 121 11.81 18.33 -14.71
C VAL A 121 10.67 18.85 -13.82
N LEU A 122 9.50 19.19 -14.36
CA LEU A 122 8.37 19.71 -13.55
C LEU A 122 7.67 18.60 -12.73
N GLY A 123 7.62 17.36 -13.22
CA GLY A 123 6.89 16.27 -12.57
C GLY A 123 7.38 15.90 -11.17
N TRP A 124 8.69 15.96 -10.91
CA TRP A 124 9.23 15.72 -9.57
C TRP A 124 9.27 16.98 -8.71
N ILE A 125 9.41 18.17 -9.31
CA ILE A 125 9.24 19.45 -8.58
C ILE A 125 7.84 19.51 -7.98
N THR A 126 6.80 19.02 -8.66
CA THR A 126 5.45 18.85 -8.08
C THR A 126 5.36 17.75 -7.02
N LEU A 127 6.24 16.74 -7.02
CA LEU A 127 6.34 15.76 -5.94
C LEU A 127 7.08 16.32 -4.72
N VAL A 128 8.04 17.22 -4.90
CA VAL A 128 8.88 17.85 -3.86
C VAL A 128 8.28 19.15 -3.34
N ASP A 129 7.46 19.87 -4.09
CA ASP A 129 6.86 21.11 -3.64
C ASP A 129 5.34 21.01 -3.78
N GLY A 130 4.69 20.61 -2.68
CA GLY A 130 3.26 20.36 -2.66
C GLY A 130 2.40 21.59 -2.95
N ARG A 131 2.97 22.81 -3.04
CA ARG A 131 2.20 24.05 -3.26
C ARG A 131 2.85 25.15 -4.12
N THR A 132 4.16 25.16 -4.43
CA THR A 132 4.77 26.27 -5.24
C THR A 132 6.05 25.90 -6.03
N PRO A 133 5.94 25.29 -7.22
CA PRO A 133 7.07 24.81 -8.04
C PRO A 133 8.16 25.84 -8.40
N VAL A 134 7.80 27.12 -8.50
CA VAL A 134 8.67 28.16 -9.10
C VAL A 134 9.81 28.58 -8.16
N SER A 135 9.60 28.55 -6.83
CA SER A 135 10.63 29.01 -5.88
C SER A 135 11.77 28.01 -5.67
N LEU A 136 11.46 26.71 -5.73
CA LEU A 136 12.42 25.62 -5.57
C LEU A 136 13.33 25.50 -6.79
N HIS A 137 12.75 25.57 -7.98
CA HIS A 137 13.51 25.51 -9.23
C HIS A 137 14.48 26.69 -9.33
N ALA A 138 14.04 27.90 -8.98
CA ALA A 138 14.88 29.08 -8.94
C ALA A 138 16.03 28.97 -7.90
N TRP A 139 15.83 28.33 -6.76
CA TRP A 139 16.91 28.10 -5.78
C TRP A 139 17.93 27.07 -6.26
N LEU A 140 17.46 26.00 -6.91
CA LEU A 140 18.34 24.96 -7.48
C LEU A 140 19.09 25.40 -8.75
N CYS A 141 18.55 26.38 -9.49
CA CYS A 141 19.16 26.86 -10.75
C CYS A 141 19.83 28.24 -10.61
N GLY A 142 19.46 29.02 -9.60
CA GLY A 142 19.79 30.45 -9.52
C GLY A 142 21.17 30.77 -8.95
N SER A 143 21.91 29.77 -8.49
CA SER A 143 23.25 29.94 -7.92
C SER A 143 24.13 28.77 -8.32
N ILE A 144 25.37 29.08 -8.71
CA ILE A 144 26.42 28.11 -9.02
C ILE A 144 27.01 27.63 -7.68
N GLY A 145 26.93 26.32 -7.42
CA GLY A 145 27.51 25.75 -6.21
C GLY A 145 29.03 25.55 -6.34
N ARG A 146 29.76 25.76 -5.24
CA ARG A 146 31.23 25.67 -5.20
C ARG A 146 31.81 24.38 -5.76
N PHE A 147 31.12 23.26 -5.60
CA PHE A 147 31.62 21.95 -6.03
C PHE A 147 31.06 21.51 -7.38
N GLN A 148 30.24 22.34 -8.04
CA GLN A 148 29.70 22.02 -9.36
C GLN A 148 30.81 21.97 -10.42
N ASN A 149 30.83 20.91 -11.22
CA ASN A 149 31.74 20.79 -12.35
C ASN A 149 31.10 21.37 -13.62
N HIS A 150 31.66 22.47 -14.11
CA HIS A 150 31.20 23.16 -15.32
C HIS A 150 31.86 22.66 -16.60
N ASP A 151 32.88 21.81 -16.50
CA ASP A 151 33.57 21.29 -17.66
C ASP A 151 32.76 20.15 -18.29
N VAL A 152 32.20 20.42 -19.47
CA VAL A 152 31.40 19.49 -20.26
C VAL A 152 32.20 18.24 -20.66
N ALA A 153 33.53 18.31 -20.74
CA ALA A 153 34.36 17.16 -21.06
C ALA A 153 34.48 16.16 -19.90
N THR A 154 34.30 16.61 -18.66
CA THR A 154 34.47 15.79 -17.45
C THR A 154 33.16 15.57 -16.68
N ASN A 155 32.13 16.38 -16.93
CA ASN A 155 30.77 16.17 -16.44
C ASN A 155 30.00 15.20 -17.35
N THR A 156 30.13 13.91 -17.06
CA THR A 156 29.45 12.84 -17.82
C THR A 156 27.94 12.74 -17.55
N LEU A 157 27.44 13.44 -16.52
CA LEU A 157 26.01 13.57 -16.25
C LEU A 157 25.30 14.49 -17.26
N ALA A 158 26.05 15.36 -17.96
CA ALA A 158 25.55 16.39 -18.86
C ALA A 158 24.52 17.36 -18.23
N ALA A 159 24.46 17.40 -16.88
CA ALA A 159 23.58 18.30 -16.14
C ALA A 159 24.25 19.67 -15.95
N VAL A 160 23.49 20.73 -16.21
CA VAL A 160 23.97 22.13 -16.13
C VAL A 160 23.62 22.82 -14.81
N ASP A 161 22.74 22.22 -14.00
CA ASP A 161 22.29 22.74 -12.71
C ASP A 161 21.84 21.59 -11.78
N ASP A 162 21.66 21.92 -10.50
CA ASP A 162 21.32 20.94 -9.45
C ASP A 162 19.95 20.34 -9.66
N ALA A 163 19.00 21.09 -10.25
CA ALA A 163 17.67 20.58 -10.52
C ALA A 163 17.73 19.43 -11.53
N SER A 164 18.41 19.66 -12.65
CA SER A 164 18.65 18.69 -13.72
C SER A 164 19.41 17.46 -13.20
N ALA A 165 20.48 17.69 -12.44
CA ALA A 165 21.27 16.61 -11.84
C ALA A 165 20.47 15.77 -10.83
N LEU A 166 19.55 16.40 -10.08
CA LEU A 166 18.68 15.72 -9.12
C LEU A 166 17.61 14.88 -9.83
N VAL A 167 17.08 15.35 -10.97
CA VAL A 167 16.15 14.58 -11.81
C VAL A 167 16.79 13.27 -12.23
N LEU A 168 17.98 13.35 -12.81
CA LEU A 168 18.72 12.20 -13.33
C LEU A 168 19.04 11.20 -12.21
N PHE A 169 19.45 11.70 -11.05
CA PHE A 169 19.63 10.86 -9.86
C PHE A 169 18.36 10.09 -9.48
N LEU A 170 17.22 10.78 -9.37
CA LEU A 170 15.96 10.14 -8.98
C LEU A 170 15.46 9.16 -10.04
N GLN A 171 15.64 9.48 -11.31
CA GLN A 171 15.32 8.59 -12.43
C GLN A 171 16.19 7.33 -12.40
N GLU A 172 17.49 7.43 -12.15
CA GLU A 172 18.36 6.25 -12.18
C GLU A 172 18.24 5.41 -10.89
N ARG A 173 18.25 6.06 -9.73
CA ARG A 173 18.38 5.39 -8.43
C ARG A 173 17.05 5.06 -7.78
N ALA A 174 15.96 5.73 -8.13
CA ALA A 174 14.68 5.61 -7.41
C ALA A 174 13.45 5.27 -8.29
N SER A 175 13.53 5.36 -9.62
CA SER A 175 12.40 5.13 -10.53
C SER A 175 11.84 3.70 -10.51
N ARG A 176 12.65 2.71 -10.12
CA ARG A 176 12.27 1.29 -10.06
C ARG A 176 11.16 0.97 -9.05
N SER A 177 10.84 1.88 -8.14
CA SER A 177 9.70 1.74 -7.23
C SER A 177 9.11 3.09 -6.87
N ARG A 178 7.79 3.24 -7.05
CA ARG A 178 7.05 4.45 -6.64
C ARG A 178 7.25 4.79 -5.16
N HIS A 179 7.46 3.79 -4.30
CA HIS A 179 7.75 4.00 -2.88
C HIS A 179 9.15 4.54 -2.64
N THR A 180 10.15 3.96 -3.30
CA THR A 180 11.53 4.42 -3.21
C THR A 180 11.66 5.84 -3.72
N LEU A 181 11.04 6.14 -4.87
CA LEU A 181 10.97 7.50 -5.41
C LEU A 181 10.36 8.49 -4.41
N ARG A 182 9.20 8.17 -3.84
CA ARG A 182 8.55 9.03 -2.83
C ARG A 182 9.40 9.19 -1.57
N ALA A 183 10.05 8.13 -1.10
CA ALA A 183 10.90 8.19 0.09
C ALA A 183 12.14 9.07 -0.15
N TYR A 184 12.83 8.87 -1.28
CA TYR A 184 14.00 9.66 -1.67
C TYR A 184 13.62 11.13 -1.86
N ALA A 185 12.55 11.40 -2.61
CA ALA A 185 12.03 12.75 -2.81
C ALA A 185 11.67 13.43 -1.48
N ASN A 186 11.05 12.69 -0.55
CA ASN A 186 10.70 13.24 0.77
C ASN A 186 11.91 13.56 1.63
N ASP A 187 12.93 12.69 1.64
CA ASP A 187 14.12 12.90 2.45
C ASP A 187 14.97 14.05 1.86
N LEU A 188 15.07 14.14 0.53
CA LEU A 188 15.75 15.23 -0.17
C LEU A 188 15.02 16.57 -0.01
N ARG A 189 13.67 16.58 -0.04
CA ARG A 189 12.88 17.79 0.25
C ARG A 189 13.26 18.39 1.59
N LYS A 190 13.35 17.57 2.64
CA LYS A 190 13.69 18.04 3.99
C LYS A 190 15.08 18.64 4.05
N LEU A 191 16.04 18.10 3.30
CA LEU A 191 17.37 18.70 3.18
C LEU A 191 17.28 20.07 2.51
N ILE A 192 16.57 20.17 1.39
CA ILE A 192 16.44 21.44 0.66
C ILE A 192 15.71 22.50 1.50
N GLU A 193 14.61 22.15 2.17
CA GLU A 193 13.91 23.03 3.11
C GLU A 193 14.86 23.51 4.23
N TRP A 194 15.64 22.60 4.81
CA TRP A 194 16.63 22.94 5.83
C TRP A 194 17.71 23.89 5.31
N CYS A 195 18.17 23.71 4.08
CA CYS A 195 19.14 24.59 3.42
C CYS A 195 18.54 25.99 3.24
N ARG A 196 17.30 26.08 2.75
CA ARG A 196 16.59 27.35 2.54
C ARG A 196 16.35 28.11 3.84
N ASP A 197 15.91 27.43 4.89
CA ASP A 197 15.67 28.03 6.21
C ASP A 197 16.94 28.68 6.80
N ARG A 198 18.11 28.14 6.46
CA ARG A 198 19.42 28.62 6.90
C ARG A 198 20.15 29.50 5.89
N GLN A 199 19.51 29.80 4.76
CA GLN A 199 20.10 30.59 3.68
C GLN A 199 21.42 29.99 3.13
N TYR A 200 21.53 28.66 3.13
CA TYR A 200 22.61 27.98 2.44
C TYR A 200 22.44 28.08 0.92
N GLY A 201 23.57 27.95 0.22
CA GLY A 201 23.61 27.79 -1.22
C GLY A 201 22.99 26.46 -1.69
N PRO A 202 22.99 26.22 -3.01
CA PRO A 202 22.39 25.03 -3.63
C PRO A 202 23.08 23.75 -3.13
N LEU A 203 22.55 22.57 -3.46
CA LEU A 203 23.08 21.30 -2.95
C LEU A 203 24.57 21.12 -3.33
N SER A 204 24.98 21.54 -4.52
CA SER A 204 26.38 21.53 -4.96
C SER A 204 27.30 22.53 -4.22
N ASP A 205 26.78 23.41 -3.37
CA ASP A 205 27.60 24.29 -2.51
C ASP A 205 27.83 23.73 -1.10
N LEU A 206 27.04 22.73 -0.69
CA LEU A 206 27.09 22.22 0.69
C LEU A 206 28.44 21.57 1.00
N THR A 207 29.01 21.95 2.13
CA THR A 207 30.24 21.35 2.64
C THR A 207 29.94 20.16 3.55
N ARG A 208 30.99 19.40 3.89
CA ARG A 208 30.90 18.32 4.88
C ARG A 208 30.40 18.83 6.23
N THR A 209 30.78 20.04 6.63
CA THR A 209 30.34 20.66 7.88
C THR A 209 28.84 20.90 7.88
N ASP A 210 28.28 21.36 6.75
CA ASP A 210 26.84 21.61 6.61
C ASP A 210 26.04 20.31 6.67
N LEU A 211 26.52 19.25 6.00
CA LEU A 211 25.88 17.92 6.05
C LEU A 211 25.94 17.29 7.45
N LEU A 212 27.00 17.55 8.22
CA LEU A 212 27.08 17.14 9.63
C LEU A 212 26.12 17.95 10.51
N ALA A 213 25.97 19.25 10.27
CA ALA A 213 25.00 20.09 10.97
C ALA A 213 23.55 19.63 10.69
N TYR A 214 23.25 19.27 9.44
CA TYR A 214 21.97 18.66 9.08
C TYR A 214 21.73 17.33 9.81
N LYS A 215 22.74 16.45 9.85
CA LYS A 215 22.68 15.19 10.60
C LYS A 215 22.41 15.42 12.09
N HIS A 216 23.08 16.42 12.69
CA HIS A 216 22.88 16.78 14.10
C HIS A 216 21.44 17.24 14.35
N GLN A 217 20.91 18.16 13.54
CA GLN A 217 19.54 18.62 13.68
C GLN A 217 18.52 17.49 13.51
N LEU A 218 18.74 16.55 12.59
CA LEU A 218 17.85 15.39 12.44
C LEU A 218 17.88 14.47 13.67
N SER A 219 18.99 14.45 14.41
CA SER A 219 19.13 13.67 15.66
C SER A 219 18.56 14.38 16.89
N GLU A 220 18.44 15.72 16.85
CA GLU A 220 17.81 16.50 17.91
C GLU A 220 16.32 16.17 17.99
N HIS A 221 15.85 15.93 19.22
CA HIS A 221 14.45 15.59 19.46
C HIS A 221 13.60 16.85 19.32
N ARG A 222 12.66 16.87 18.37
CA ARG A 222 11.69 17.96 18.26
C ARG A 222 10.60 17.79 19.32
N VAL A 223 10.41 18.79 20.17
CA VAL A 223 9.21 18.92 21.00
C VAL A 223 8.10 19.44 20.09
N SER A 224 7.06 18.64 19.85
CA SER A 224 5.83 19.13 19.23
C SER A 224 4.75 19.24 20.28
N THR A 225 4.11 20.40 20.34
CA THR A 225 2.87 20.60 21.10
C THR A 225 1.69 20.17 20.23
N ASP A 226 0.92 19.20 20.69
CA ASP A 226 -0.35 18.85 20.03
C ASP A 226 -1.41 19.93 20.37
N ASP A 227 -2.53 19.99 19.61
CA ASP A 227 -3.63 20.97 19.80
C ASP A 227 -4.26 20.95 21.21
N ASP A 228 -4.00 19.89 21.99
CA ASP A 228 -4.43 19.70 23.38
C ASP A 228 -3.36 20.13 24.42
N GLY A 229 -2.31 20.85 23.99
CA GLY A 229 -1.27 21.39 24.87
C GLY A 229 -0.27 20.37 25.42
N SER A 230 -0.38 19.08 25.06
CA SER A 230 0.57 18.04 25.46
C SER A 230 1.85 18.09 24.62
N GLN A 231 3.01 18.01 25.29
CA GLN A 231 4.32 18.01 24.66
C GLN A 231 4.76 16.58 24.31
N GLN A 232 4.87 16.26 23.03
CA GLN A 232 5.49 15.02 22.56
C GLN A 232 6.91 15.26 22.07
N ILE A 233 7.86 14.51 22.63
CA ILE A 233 9.25 14.46 22.15
C ILE A 233 9.30 13.51 20.94
N LYS A 234 9.27 14.06 19.71
CA LYS A 234 9.44 13.31 18.46
C LYS A 234 10.87 13.50 17.93
N GLY A 235 11.78 12.63 18.35
CA GLY A 235 13.04 12.42 17.63
C GLY A 235 12.80 11.60 16.36
N ALA A 236 13.56 11.84 15.28
CA ALA A 236 13.59 10.90 14.18
C ALA A 236 14.22 9.60 14.69
N GLY A 237 13.43 8.52 14.80
CA GLY A 237 13.99 7.23 15.24
C GLY A 237 15.19 6.82 14.38
N GLU A 238 16.21 6.19 14.97
CA GLU A 238 17.52 5.91 14.35
C GLU A 238 17.45 5.39 12.90
N SER A 239 16.45 4.53 12.61
CA SER A 239 16.18 4.02 11.25
C SER A 239 15.81 5.09 10.21
N THR A 240 15.11 6.15 10.60
CA THR A 240 14.74 7.28 9.73
C THR A 240 15.94 8.20 9.48
N LEU A 241 16.76 8.46 10.51
CA LEU A 241 18.02 9.19 10.37
C LEU A 241 18.99 8.45 9.44
N ALA A 242 19.20 7.16 9.68
CA ALA A 242 20.08 6.33 8.85
C ALA A 242 19.61 6.28 7.40
N ARG A 243 18.30 6.17 7.16
CA ARG A 243 17.73 6.22 5.81
C ARG A 243 17.95 7.59 5.14
N ALA A 244 17.61 8.69 5.82
CA ALA A 244 17.77 10.02 5.25
C ALA A 244 19.24 10.30 4.88
N MET A 245 20.17 9.99 5.79
CA MET A 245 21.60 10.15 5.52
C MET A 245 22.11 9.21 4.42
N ALA A 246 21.53 8.01 4.27
CA ALA A 246 21.86 7.11 3.18
C ALA A 246 21.41 7.66 1.82
N VAL A 247 20.24 8.31 1.75
CA VAL A 247 19.78 9.00 0.53
C VAL A 247 20.73 10.14 0.18
N VAL A 248 21.09 10.97 1.16
CA VAL A 248 22.05 12.08 0.99
C VAL A 248 23.40 11.56 0.49
N ALA A 249 23.98 10.55 1.14
CA ALA A 249 25.24 9.97 0.72
C ALA A 249 25.15 9.37 -0.69
N SER A 250 24.03 8.73 -1.04
CA SER A 250 23.82 8.18 -2.37
C SER A 250 23.72 9.25 -3.45
N LEU A 251 23.12 10.41 -3.16
CA LEU A 251 23.03 11.55 -4.08
C LEU A 251 24.43 12.08 -4.41
N TYR A 252 25.18 12.46 -3.38
CA TYR A 252 26.50 13.06 -3.57
C TYR A 252 27.52 12.08 -4.15
N GLN A 253 27.41 10.79 -3.83
CA GLN A 253 28.24 9.78 -4.48
C GLN A 253 27.91 9.66 -5.97
N TYR A 254 26.63 9.63 -6.34
CA TYR A 254 26.21 9.58 -7.74
C TYR A 254 26.66 10.82 -8.54
N TRP A 255 26.49 12.01 -7.98
CA TRP A 255 26.95 13.25 -8.61
C TRP A 255 28.47 13.32 -8.75
N TYR A 256 29.21 12.76 -7.79
CA TYR A 256 30.67 12.66 -7.89
C TYR A 256 31.12 11.63 -8.93
N ASP A 257 30.54 10.43 -8.92
CA ASP A 257 30.88 9.35 -9.85
C ASP A 257 30.60 9.72 -11.32
N THR A 258 29.59 10.56 -11.54
CA THR A 258 29.22 11.08 -12.87
C THR A 258 29.96 12.36 -13.25
N GLY A 259 30.85 12.85 -12.38
CA GLY A 259 31.63 14.06 -12.62
C GLY A 259 30.84 15.36 -12.59
N TYR A 260 29.58 15.35 -12.13
CA TYR A 260 28.80 16.57 -11.88
C TYR A 260 29.35 17.37 -10.70
N LEU A 261 29.94 16.70 -9.70
CA LEU A 261 30.71 17.33 -8.63
C LEU A 261 32.20 17.06 -8.76
N ILE A 262 33.03 18.07 -8.51
CA ILE A 262 34.49 17.93 -8.43
C ILE A 262 34.95 17.30 -7.11
N ALA A 263 34.11 17.34 -6.07
CA ALA A 263 34.39 16.76 -4.76
C ALA A 263 33.09 16.28 -4.09
N ASN A 264 33.17 15.17 -3.33
CA ASN A 264 32.04 14.61 -2.60
C ASN A 264 32.03 15.08 -1.13
N PRO A 265 31.16 16.04 -0.73
CA PRO A 265 31.08 16.49 0.67
C PRO A 265 30.48 15.43 1.61
N ALA A 266 29.82 14.41 1.07
CA ALA A 266 29.22 13.32 1.81
C ALA A 266 30.13 12.12 2.05
N ALA A 267 31.38 12.16 1.55
CA ALA A 267 32.34 11.09 1.69
C ALA A 267 32.52 10.71 3.18
N GLY A 268 32.33 9.41 3.48
CA GLY A 268 32.48 8.87 4.83
C GLY A 268 31.38 9.26 5.84
N LEU A 269 30.28 9.93 5.45
CA LEU A 269 29.18 10.29 6.36
C LEU A 269 28.50 9.09 7.02
N LEU A 270 28.53 7.93 6.36
CA LEU A 270 27.92 6.67 6.83
C LEU A 270 28.88 5.74 7.58
N SER A 271 30.19 6.00 7.53
CA SER A 271 31.23 5.09 8.05
C SER A 271 31.22 4.93 9.57
N GLY A 272 30.56 5.84 10.30
CA GLY A 272 30.40 5.76 11.76
C GLY A 272 29.13 5.06 12.26
N THR A 273 28.27 4.54 11.37
CA THR A 273 26.95 3.97 11.75
C THR A 273 26.84 2.47 11.47
N GLN A 274 27.90 1.83 10.98
CA GLN A 274 27.98 0.38 10.84
C GLN A 274 28.42 -0.31 12.13
N VAL A 275 27.74 -0.05 13.25
CA VAL A 275 27.64 -1.12 14.25
C VAL A 275 26.66 -2.10 13.63
N ARG A 276 27.20 -3.15 13.01
CA ARG A 276 26.45 -4.35 12.61
C ARG A 276 25.95 -5.04 13.89
N THR A 277 25.03 -4.42 14.62
CA THR A 277 24.17 -5.13 15.55
C THR A 277 23.35 -6.08 14.69
N GLY A 278 23.46 -7.38 14.97
CA GLY A 278 22.68 -8.40 14.26
C GLY A 278 21.23 -7.94 14.18
N PHE A 279 20.63 -7.97 12.99
CA PHE A 279 19.24 -7.55 12.80
C PHE A 279 18.34 -8.44 13.66
N VAL A 280 17.84 -7.89 14.76
CA VAL A 280 16.81 -8.51 15.60
C VAL A 280 15.57 -7.66 15.43
N PRO A 281 14.48 -8.19 14.87
CA PRO A 281 13.22 -7.47 14.84
C PRO A 281 12.77 -7.20 16.28
N THR A 282 12.93 -5.95 16.76
CA THR A 282 12.46 -5.50 18.07
C THR A 282 10.97 -5.13 18.07
N ARG A 283 10.34 -5.11 16.89
CA ARG A 283 8.97 -4.64 16.66
C ARG A 283 8.13 -5.74 16.02
N PHE A 284 7.57 -6.63 16.85
CA PHE A 284 6.63 -7.67 16.42
C PHE A 284 5.45 -7.73 17.39
N LEU A 285 4.32 -8.28 16.92
CA LEU A 285 3.15 -8.52 17.77
C LEU A 285 3.30 -9.87 18.52
N PRO A 286 3.27 -9.88 19.86
CA PRO A 286 3.27 -11.12 20.63
C PRO A 286 2.04 -11.98 20.31
N PRO A 287 2.12 -13.32 20.45
CA PRO A 287 1.00 -14.23 20.20
C PRO A 287 -0.28 -13.84 20.94
N ALA A 288 -0.17 -13.43 22.20
CA ALA A 288 -1.32 -12.99 23.00
C ALA A 288 -2.00 -11.72 22.46
N ALA A 289 -1.24 -10.79 21.85
CA ALA A 289 -1.82 -9.59 21.23
C ALA A 289 -2.50 -9.92 19.89
N LEU A 290 -1.90 -10.83 19.10
CA LEU A 290 -2.52 -11.34 17.87
C LEU A 290 -3.83 -12.07 18.16
N ALA A 291 -3.85 -12.91 19.20
CA ALA A 291 -5.04 -13.67 19.59
C ALA A 291 -6.23 -12.75 19.93
N VAL A 292 -5.98 -11.60 20.56
CA VAL A 292 -7.05 -10.63 20.84
C VAL A 292 -7.62 -10.05 19.54
N CYS A 293 -6.77 -9.65 18.61
CA CYS A 293 -7.23 -9.19 17.30
C CYS A 293 -7.97 -10.28 16.53
N ASP A 294 -7.49 -11.52 16.55
CA ASP A 294 -8.13 -12.68 15.90
C ASP A 294 -9.54 -12.93 16.49
N LEU A 295 -9.67 -12.92 17.83
CA LEU A 295 -10.96 -13.05 18.53
C LEU A 295 -11.92 -11.89 18.21
N MET A 296 -11.42 -10.67 18.16
CA MET A 296 -12.22 -9.49 17.82
C MET A 296 -12.76 -9.58 16.39
N MET A 297 -11.90 -9.98 15.44
CA MET A 297 -12.33 -10.21 14.05
C MET A 297 -13.40 -11.30 13.95
N ALA A 298 -13.30 -12.37 14.74
CA ALA A 298 -14.34 -13.41 14.79
C ALA A 298 -15.67 -12.89 15.38
N ARG A 299 -15.63 -12.18 16.52
CA ARG A 299 -16.83 -11.69 17.23
C ARG A 299 -17.62 -10.64 16.46
N ALA A 300 -16.93 -9.76 15.73
CA ALA A 300 -17.59 -8.66 15.04
C ALA A 300 -18.57 -9.11 13.93
N VAL A 301 -18.41 -10.32 13.36
CA VAL A 301 -19.42 -10.91 12.45
C VAL A 301 -20.76 -11.10 13.16
N ALA A 302 -20.72 -11.61 14.39
CA ALA A 302 -21.92 -11.98 15.14
C ALA A 302 -22.72 -10.74 15.57
N GLN A 303 -22.08 -9.58 15.69
CA GLN A 303 -22.70 -8.36 16.20
C GLN A 303 -23.18 -7.42 15.10
N THR A 304 -22.47 -7.31 13.97
CA THR A 304 -22.86 -6.42 12.88
C THR A 304 -22.31 -6.91 11.55
N ASP A 305 -23.16 -7.52 10.72
CA ASP A 305 -22.80 -7.94 9.36
C ASP A 305 -22.92 -6.75 8.39
N ASN A 306 -21.90 -5.89 8.41
CA ASN A 306 -21.80 -4.79 7.47
C ASN A 306 -20.55 -4.89 6.60
N LEU A 307 -20.61 -4.29 5.42
CA LEU A 307 -19.54 -4.40 4.43
C LEU A 307 -18.16 -3.94 4.94
N THR A 308 -18.11 -2.92 5.79
CA THR A 308 -16.86 -2.41 6.35
C THR A 308 -16.19 -3.48 7.20
N GLN A 309 -16.97 -4.18 8.03
CA GLN A 309 -16.45 -5.22 8.90
C GLN A 309 -15.96 -6.44 8.11
N ARG A 310 -16.74 -6.87 7.11
CA ARG A 310 -16.32 -7.95 6.21
C ARG A 310 -15.04 -7.61 5.45
N ARG A 311 -14.90 -6.36 4.97
CA ARG A 311 -13.67 -5.87 4.35
C ARG A 311 -12.49 -5.95 5.31
N ARG A 312 -12.68 -5.49 6.54
CA ARG A 312 -11.64 -5.48 7.57
C ARG A 312 -11.16 -6.90 7.90
N GLN A 313 -12.06 -7.88 7.97
CA GLN A 313 -11.72 -9.29 8.16
C GLN A 313 -10.94 -9.88 6.97
N ALA A 314 -11.34 -9.56 5.74
CA ALA A 314 -10.60 -10.00 4.55
C ALA A 314 -9.17 -9.41 4.52
N ILE A 315 -9.04 -8.10 4.82
CA ILE A 315 -7.73 -7.44 4.95
C ILE A 315 -6.89 -8.10 6.06
N TRP A 316 -7.50 -8.34 7.22
CA TRP A 316 -6.82 -8.99 8.34
C TRP A 316 -6.31 -10.37 7.95
N ALA A 317 -7.15 -11.21 7.34
CA ALA A 317 -6.78 -12.55 6.90
C ALA A 317 -5.57 -12.53 5.94
N LEU A 318 -5.56 -11.61 4.97
CA LEU A 318 -4.46 -11.48 4.01
C LEU A 318 -3.13 -11.12 4.68
N PHE A 319 -3.12 -10.17 5.62
CA PHE A 319 -1.89 -9.82 6.34
C PHE A 319 -1.49 -10.89 7.36
N ARG A 320 -2.45 -11.44 8.10
CA ARG A 320 -2.26 -12.39 9.20
C ARG A 320 -1.72 -13.74 8.72
N TYR A 321 -2.15 -14.19 7.54
CA TYR A 321 -1.82 -15.51 6.99
C TYR A 321 -0.96 -15.46 5.73
N GLY A 322 -0.88 -14.32 5.03
CA GLY A 322 -0.05 -14.18 3.82
C GLY A 322 1.34 -13.60 4.08
N GLY A 323 1.61 -12.99 5.24
CA GLY A 323 2.92 -12.39 5.53
C GLY A 323 3.36 -11.32 4.51
N VAL A 324 2.43 -10.75 3.75
CA VAL A 324 2.67 -9.83 2.64
C VAL A 324 3.04 -8.43 3.12
N ARG A 325 3.79 -7.69 2.29
CA ARG A 325 4.06 -6.26 2.53
C ARG A 325 2.81 -5.44 2.21
N LEU A 326 2.69 -4.27 2.82
CA LEU A 326 1.56 -3.35 2.56
C LEU A 326 1.42 -3.03 1.06
N ALA A 327 2.53 -2.68 0.40
CA ALA A 327 2.55 -2.38 -1.03
C ALA A 327 2.24 -3.59 -1.92
N GLU A 328 2.51 -4.82 -1.45
CA GLU A 328 2.22 -6.06 -2.21
C GLU A 328 0.71 -6.34 -2.29
N LEU A 329 -0.09 -5.80 -1.36
CA LEU A 329 -1.55 -5.95 -1.36
C LEU A 329 -2.29 -4.82 -2.08
N ALA A 330 -1.59 -3.76 -2.48
CA ALA A 330 -2.20 -2.66 -3.21
C ALA A 330 -2.36 -3.08 -4.69
N TRP A 331 -3.61 -3.14 -5.15
CA TRP A 331 -3.87 -3.64 -6.50
C TRP A 331 -3.44 -2.67 -7.61
N ASP A 332 -2.84 -3.23 -8.67
CA ASP A 332 -2.44 -2.56 -9.90
C ASP A 332 -3.18 -3.16 -11.10
N SER A 333 -3.95 -2.33 -11.80
CA SER A 333 -4.74 -2.75 -12.97
C SER A 333 -3.89 -3.26 -14.12
N ARG A 334 -2.64 -2.77 -14.26
CA ARG A 334 -1.74 -3.18 -15.34
C ARG A 334 -1.29 -4.64 -15.22
N THR A 335 -1.12 -5.10 -13.98
CA THR A 335 -0.61 -6.44 -13.69
C THR A 335 -1.71 -7.39 -13.25
N ASN A 336 -2.89 -6.85 -12.93
CA ASN A 336 -3.99 -7.56 -12.28
C ASN A 336 -3.55 -8.31 -11.01
N LEU A 337 -2.70 -7.67 -10.21
CA LEU A 337 -2.20 -8.20 -8.94
C LEU A 337 -2.48 -7.20 -7.81
N PRO A 338 -2.75 -7.67 -6.57
CA PRO A 338 -2.74 -9.07 -6.17
C PRO A 338 -4.03 -9.81 -6.57
N ARG A 339 -3.93 -11.13 -6.75
CA ARG A 339 -5.07 -12.02 -7.00
C ARG A 339 -4.90 -13.36 -6.28
N ILE A 340 -6.02 -14.04 -6.02
CA ILE A 340 -6.03 -15.35 -5.38
C ILE A 340 -6.56 -16.37 -6.38
N GLU A 341 -5.88 -17.51 -6.45
CA GLU A 341 -6.30 -18.66 -7.25
C GLU A 341 -6.26 -19.91 -6.38
N SER A 342 -7.08 -20.91 -6.74
CA SER A 342 -6.93 -22.28 -6.26
C SER A 342 -6.35 -23.15 -7.36
N ASP A 343 -5.49 -24.09 -7.00
CA ASP A 343 -5.11 -25.17 -7.91
C ASP A 343 -6.21 -26.24 -8.00
N ASP A 344 -5.97 -27.27 -8.82
CA ASP A 344 -6.92 -28.36 -9.07
C ASP A 344 -7.16 -29.23 -7.81
N GLU A 345 -6.28 -29.13 -6.81
CA GLU A 345 -6.41 -29.80 -5.52
C GLU A 345 -7.11 -28.93 -4.46
N GLY A 346 -7.56 -27.73 -4.84
CA GLY A 346 -8.25 -26.79 -3.96
C GLY A 346 -7.33 -25.99 -3.03
N ARG A 347 -6.01 -26.04 -3.23
CA ARG A 347 -5.04 -25.28 -2.43
C ARG A 347 -4.94 -23.85 -2.94
N TRP A 348 -4.93 -22.90 -2.01
CA TRP A 348 -5.01 -21.48 -2.35
C TRP A 348 -3.65 -20.81 -2.42
N ALA A 349 -3.48 -19.93 -3.40
CA ALA A 349 -2.28 -19.13 -3.58
C ALA A 349 -2.63 -17.67 -3.86
N LEU A 350 -1.93 -16.76 -3.18
CA LEU A 350 -1.94 -15.33 -3.41
C LEU A 350 -0.75 -14.93 -4.28
N TYR A 351 -1.03 -14.39 -5.45
CA TYR A 351 -0.03 -13.83 -6.35
C TYR A 351 0.13 -12.35 -6.04
N VAL A 352 1.37 -11.91 -5.84
CA VAL A 352 1.68 -10.50 -5.54
C VAL A 352 2.87 -10.01 -6.36
N MET A 353 2.94 -8.69 -6.55
CA MET A 353 4.11 -8.03 -7.11
C MET A 353 5.06 -7.59 -6.01
N GLY A 354 6.23 -8.25 -5.93
CA GLY A 354 7.27 -7.99 -4.93
C GLY A 354 8.22 -6.86 -5.30
N LYS A 355 9.28 -6.69 -4.50
CA LYS A 355 10.31 -5.66 -4.73
C LYS A 355 11.00 -5.85 -6.09
N GLY A 356 11.09 -4.77 -6.86
CA GLY A 356 11.73 -4.74 -8.18
C GLY A 356 10.86 -5.37 -9.28
N ASP A 357 9.54 -5.25 -9.15
CA ASP A 357 8.54 -5.76 -10.09
C ASP A 357 8.68 -7.26 -10.40
N LYS A 358 9.09 -8.03 -9.38
CA LYS A 358 9.16 -9.50 -9.45
C LYS A 358 7.91 -10.11 -8.85
N GLN A 359 7.20 -10.90 -9.63
CA GLN A 359 6.07 -11.67 -9.12
C GLN A 359 6.54 -12.73 -8.13
N ARG A 360 5.77 -12.95 -7.07
CA ARG A 360 5.96 -14.08 -6.16
C ARG A 360 4.62 -14.64 -5.72
N VAL A 361 4.63 -15.92 -5.39
CA VAL A 361 3.44 -16.68 -4.98
C VAL A 361 3.52 -16.95 -3.48
N VAL A 362 2.41 -16.74 -2.78
CA VAL A 362 2.27 -16.95 -1.35
C VAL A 362 1.15 -17.98 -1.12
N PRO A 363 1.46 -19.21 -0.69
CA PRO A 363 0.44 -20.16 -0.29
C PRO A 363 -0.41 -19.60 0.85
N LEU A 364 -1.74 -19.71 0.73
CA LEU A 364 -2.70 -19.30 1.75
C LEU A 364 -3.37 -20.52 2.38
N PRO A 365 -3.49 -20.59 3.71
CA PRO A 365 -4.28 -21.62 4.36
C PRO A 365 -5.78 -21.37 4.20
N ASP A 366 -6.60 -22.42 4.26
CA ASP A 366 -8.06 -22.33 4.07
C ASP A 366 -8.75 -21.35 5.03
N VAL A 367 -8.22 -21.21 6.26
CA VAL A 367 -8.71 -20.25 7.26
C VAL A 367 -8.68 -18.81 6.75
N ALA A 368 -7.80 -18.48 5.80
CA ALA A 368 -7.73 -17.15 5.20
C ALA A 368 -8.85 -16.88 4.18
N ILE A 369 -9.44 -17.94 3.60
CA ILE A 369 -10.33 -17.83 2.44
C ILE A 369 -11.77 -17.52 2.85
N GLY A 370 -12.24 -18.07 3.96
CA GLY A 370 -13.59 -17.82 4.47
C GLY A 370 -13.93 -16.32 4.58
N PRO A 371 -13.10 -15.52 5.29
CA PRO A 371 -13.29 -14.06 5.37
C PRO A 371 -13.31 -13.36 4.01
N ILE A 372 -12.47 -13.80 3.07
CA ILE A 372 -12.36 -13.20 1.73
C ILE A 372 -13.64 -13.48 0.92
N LYS A 373 -14.11 -14.73 0.92
CA LYS A 373 -15.37 -15.11 0.25
C LYS A 373 -16.57 -14.37 0.87
N ALA A 374 -16.64 -14.27 2.19
CA ALA A 374 -17.70 -13.53 2.88
C ALA A 374 -17.70 -12.03 2.51
N TYR A 375 -16.53 -11.41 2.41
CA TYR A 375 -16.39 -10.04 1.93
C TYR A 375 -16.87 -9.87 0.49
N ARG A 376 -16.53 -10.80 -0.40
CA ARG A 376 -17.00 -10.79 -1.78
C ARG A 376 -18.53 -10.84 -1.85
N VAL A 377 -19.15 -11.75 -1.13
CA VAL A 377 -20.62 -11.84 -1.06
C VAL A 377 -21.24 -10.56 -0.52
N ALA A 378 -20.68 -9.99 0.55
CA ALA A 378 -21.15 -8.71 1.11
C ALA A 378 -21.03 -7.52 0.14
N ARG A 379 -20.14 -7.62 -0.86
CA ARG A 379 -19.99 -6.66 -1.96
C ARG A 379 -20.95 -6.91 -3.12
N GLY A 380 -21.70 -8.01 -3.11
CA GLY A 380 -22.51 -8.46 -4.24
C GLY A 380 -21.70 -9.17 -5.32
N LEU A 381 -20.49 -9.65 -5.01
CA LEU A 381 -19.66 -10.46 -5.90
C LEU A 381 -19.93 -11.94 -5.70
N SER A 382 -19.54 -12.77 -6.68
CA SER A 382 -19.51 -14.22 -6.52
C SER A 382 -18.59 -14.63 -5.37
N SER A 383 -19.00 -15.61 -4.58
CA SER A 383 -18.15 -16.23 -3.56
C SER A 383 -16.99 -17.02 -4.18
N SER A 384 -17.07 -17.37 -5.46
CA SER A 384 -15.98 -18.00 -6.21
C SER A 384 -14.89 -16.98 -6.52
N LEU A 385 -13.63 -17.41 -6.45
CA LEU A 385 -12.45 -16.64 -6.84
C LEU A 385 -12.02 -17.12 -8.22
N SER A 386 -12.49 -16.45 -9.27
CA SER A 386 -12.16 -16.83 -10.65
C SER A 386 -10.77 -16.37 -11.04
N ARG A 387 -10.00 -17.25 -11.70
CA ARG A 387 -8.66 -16.95 -12.25
C ARG A 387 -8.67 -15.86 -13.33
N PHE A 388 -9.83 -15.60 -13.94
CA PHE A 388 -9.99 -14.64 -15.04
C PHE A 388 -10.58 -13.31 -14.57
N GLU A 389 -10.83 -13.13 -13.28
CA GLU A 389 -11.32 -11.86 -12.75
C GLU A 389 -10.24 -10.78 -12.82
N VAL A 390 -10.60 -9.63 -13.39
CA VAL A 390 -9.75 -8.43 -13.46
C VAL A 390 -10.30 -7.35 -12.53
N ILE A 391 -10.42 -7.71 -11.25
CA ILE A 391 -10.95 -6.81 -10.22
C ILE A 391 -10.02 -6.79 -9.00
N PRO A 392 -9.98 -5.68 -8.24
CA PRO A 392 -9.23 -5.61 -6.99
C PRO A 392 -9.68 -6.67 -5.99
N LEU A 393 -8.73 -7.28 -5.29
CA LEU A 393 -9.04 -8.20 -4.19
C LEU A 393 -9.76 -7.48 -3.04
N ILE A 394 -9.33 -6.25 -2.73
CA ILE A 394 -9.92 -5.38 -1.71
C ILE A 394 -10.30 -4.04 -2.35
N HIS A 395 -11.55 -3.64 -2.18
CA HIS A 395 -12.09 -2.45 -2.81
C HIS A 395 -12.26 -1.27 -1.84
N GLY A 396 -12.05 -0.07 -2.37
CA GLY A 396 -12.46 1.19 -1.74
C GLY A 396 -13.98 1.34 -1.66
N PHE A 397 -14.44 2.29 -0.83
CA PHE A 397 -15.86 2.64 -0.74
C PHE A 397 -16.39 3.35 -1.99
N LYS A 398 -15.53 4.10 -2.69
CA LYS A 398 -15.90 4.81 -3.92
C LYS A 398 -15.87 3.92 -5.17
N GLY A 399 -15.68 2.61 -5.01
CA GLY A 399 -15.33 1.66 -6.07
C GLY A 399 -13.82 1.64 -6.34
N GLY A 400 -13.35 0.64 -7.11
CA GLY A 400 -11.92 0.45 -7.41
C GLY A 400 -11.10 -0.06 -6.21
N SER A 401 -9.78 -0.16 -6.38
CA SER A 401 -8.86 -0.75 -5.38
C SER A 401 -8.70 0.10 -4.13
N LEU A 402 -8.64 -0.56 -2.97
CA LEU A 402 -8.18 0.08 -1.74
C LEU A 402 -6.64 0.18 -1.77
N MET A 403 -6.13 1.39 -1.94
CA MET A 403 -4.68 1.64 -1.97
C MET A 403 -4.03 1.54 -0.59
N GLU A 404 -2.70 1.54 -0.54
CA GLU A 404 -1.89 1.32 0.68
C GLU A 404 -2.29 2.17 1.89
N SER A 405 -2.60 3.44 1.71
CA SER A 405 -3.01 4.31 2.82
C SER A 405 -4.33 3.83 3.44
N GLY A 406 -5.25 3.34 2.61
CA GLY A 406 -6.51 2.74 3.05
C GLY A 406 -6.29 1.39 3.73
N LEU A 407 -5.45 0.52 3.16
CA LEU A 407 -5.08 -0.76 3.78
C LEU A 407 -4.41 -0.54 5.14
N TYR A 408 -3.50 0.43 5.24
CA TYR A 408 -2.85 0.82 6.49
C TYR A 408 -3.88 1.28 7.52
N ALA A 409 -4.80 2.17 7.12
CA ALA A 409 -5.83 2.69 8.00
C ALA A 409 -6.76 1.59 8.54
N GLU A 410 -7.16 0.63 7.69
CA GLU A 410 -7.98 -0.52 8.12
C GLU A 410 -7.27 -1.40 9.15
N VAL A 411 -6.01 -1.76 8.89
CA VAL A 411 -5.22 -2.54 9.85
C VAL A 411 -4.97 -1.76 11.13
N LYS A 412 -4.71 -0.45 11.03
CA LYS A 412 -4.53 0.41 12.20
C LYS A 412 -5.80 0.49 13.04
N ALA A 413 -6.98 0.58 12.41
CA ALA A 413 -8.26 0.58 13.10
C ALA A 413 -8.46 -0.71 13.89
N ILE A 414 -8.10 -1.88 13.34
CA ILE A 414 -8.14 -3.17 14.07
C ILE A 414 -7.31 -3.10 15.35
N PHE A 415 -6.08 -2.58 15.26
CA PHE A 415 -5.22 -2.51 16.45
C PHE A 415 -5.74 -1.54 17.50
N VAL A 416 -6.25 -0.37 17.09
CA VAL A 416 -6.81 0.62 18.00
C VAL A 416 -8.04 0.04 18.72
N GLU A 417 -8.94 -0.60 17.98
CA GLU A 417 -10.15 -1.21 18.54
C GLU A 417 -9.80 -2.36 19.51
N ALA A 418 -8.88 -3.23 19.12
CA ALA A 418 -8.39 -4.32 19.98
C ALA A 418 -7.65 -3.79 21.22
N GLY A 419 -6.90 -2.69 21.08
CA GLY A 419 -6.24 -2.01 22.20
C GLY A 419 -7.24 -1.39 23.17
N GLY A 420 -8.29 -0.74 22.66
CA GLY A 420 -9.37 -0.18 23.48
C GLY A 420 -10.07 -1.25 24.34
N ALA A 421 -10.35 -2.42 23.76
CA ALA A 421 -10.93 -3.55 24.49
C ALA A 421 -10.03 -4.11 25.61
N LEU A 422 -8.73 -3.82 25.58
CA LEU A 422 -7.74 -4.27 26.57
C LEU A 422 -7.29 -3.16 27.53
N ALA A 423 -7.78 -1.93 27.36
CA ALA A 423 -7.24 -0.77 28.08
C ALA A 423 -7.28 -0.94 29.61
N ILE A 424 -8.30 -1.63 30.11
CA ILE A 424 -8.50 -1.90 31.54
C ILE A 424 -7.66 -3.12 31.98
N ASP A 425 -7.82 -4.26 31.30
CA ASP A 425 -7.22 -5.53 31.72
C ASP A 425 -5.71 -5.65 31.41
N SER A 426 -5.22 -4.93 30.40
CA SER A 426 -3.85 -5.02 29.93
C SER A 426 -3.37 -3.72 29.27
N PRO A 427 -3.13 -2.65 30.05
CA PRO A 427 -2.78 -1.33 29.52
C PRO A 427 -1.48 -1.35 28.69
N VAL A 428 -0.49 -2.17 29.09
CA VAL A 428 0.77 -2.34 28.33
C VAL A 428 0.50 -2.89 26.93
N ARG A 429 -0.42 -3.86 26.80
CA ARG A 429 -0.78 -4.46 25.51
C ARG A 429 -1.64 -3.52 24.67
N ALA A 430 -2.48 -2.71 25.30
CA ALA A 430 -3.23 -1.65 24.63
C ALA A 430 -2.30 -0.62 23.97
N VAL A 431 -1.29 -0.14 24.70
CA VAL A 431 -0.26 0.79 24.16
C VAL A 431 0.55 0.15 23.03
N LEU A 432 0.89 -1.14 23.16
CA LEU A 432 1.60 -1.89 22.12
C LEU A 432 0.79 -1.96 20.83
N LEU A 433 -0.49 -2.34 20.91
CA LEU A 433 -1.40 -2.40 19.77
C LEU A 433 -1.61 -1.01 19.16
N ALA A 434 -1.81 0.01 19.98
CA ALA A 434 -1.93 1.40 19.51
C ALA A 434 -0.67 1.88 18.76
N SER A 435 0.50 1.29 18.99
CA SER A 435 1.75 1.58 18.29
C SER A 435 2.00 0.69 17.05
N ALA A 436 1.32 -0.45 16.96
CA ALA A 436 1.54 -1.44 15.91
C ALA A 436 1.16 -0.94 14.51
N SER A 437 1.81 -1.49 13.49
CA SER A 437 1.58 -1.20 12.08
C SER A 437 1.46 -2.49 11.25
N PRO A 438 0.98 -2.45 10.00
CA PRO A 438 0.86 -3.66 9.16
C PRO A 438 2.16 -4.46 9.04
N HIS A 439 3.31 -3.79 9.10
CA HIS A 439 4.61 -4.46 9.03
C HIS A 439 4.86 -5.39 10.24
N TRP A 440 4.26 -5.11 11.39
CA TRP A 440 4.37 -5.96 12.58
C TRP A 440 3.67 -7.31 12.38
N LEU A 441 2.60 -7.37 11.58
CA LEU A 441 1.94 -8.63 11.21
C LEU A 441 2.84 -9.51 10.35
N ARG A 442 3.61 -8.89 9.45
CA ARG A 442 4.62 -9.61 8.67
C ARG A 442 5.74 -10.16 9.56
N HIS A 443 6.21 -9.37 10.55
CA HIS A 443 7.17 -9.87 11.54
C HIS A 443 6.59 -11.02 12.38
N ALA A 444 5.33 -10.92 12.79
CA ALA A 444 4.64 -11.98 13.49
C ALA A 444 4.52 -13.26 12.64
N TYR A 445 4.17 -13.13 11.36
CA TYR A 445 4.13 -14.26 10.43
C TYR A 445 5.53 -14.91 10.27
N ALA A 446 6.57 -14.10 10.07
CA ALA A 446 7.94 -14.59 9.96
C ALA A 446 8.40 -15.32 11.24
N ARG A 447 8.08 -14.77 12.41
CA ARG A 447 8.35 -15.43 13.70
C ARG A 447 7.56 -16.73 13.83
N ALA A 448 6.28 -16.76 13.48
CA ALA A 448 5.48 -17.96 13.56
C ALA A 448 6.08 -19.10 12.71
N LEU A 449 6.50 -18.80 11.48
CA LEU A 449 7.19 -19.79 10.63
C LEU A 449 8.50 -20.27 11.26
N VAL A 450 9.40 -19.35 11.61
CA VAL A 450 10.79 -19.69 11.98
C VAL A 450 10.90 -20.21 13.41
N VAL A 451 10.22 -19.58 14.36
CA VAL A 451 10.34 -19.86 15.80
C VAL A 451 9.29 -20.87 16.23
N ASP A 452 8.02 -20.60 15.93
CA ASP A 452 6.92 -21.38 16.50
C ASP A 452 6.73 -22.71 15.74
N HIS A 453 6.94 -22.72 14.42
CA HIS A 453 6.78 -23.89 13.56
C HIS A 453 8.10 -24.48 13.04
N LYS A 454 9.25 -23.94 13.45
CA LYS A 454 10.61 -24.43 13.12
C LYS A 454 10.81 -24.67 11.61
N VAL A 455 10.18 -23.84 10.75
CA VAL A 455 10.27 -23.95 9.29
C VAL A 455 11.71 -23.67 8.84
N PRO A 456 12.30 -24.48 7.92
CA PRO A 456 13.64 -24.25 7.42
C PRO A 456 13.83 -22.82 6.87
N LEU A 457 14.96 -22.19 7.18
CA LEU A 457 15.20 -20.77 6.86
C LEU A 457 15.09 -20.45 5.37
N THR A 458 15.48 -21.38 4.50
CA THR A 458 15.35 -21.26 3.03
C THR A 458 13.90 -21.23 2.58
N VAL A 459 13.04 -22.05 3.21
CA VAL A 459 11.59 -22.07 2.96
C VAL A 459 10.96 -20.78 3.48
N ALA A 460 11.27 -20.38 4.72
CA ALA A 460 10.77 -19.14 5.30
C ALA A 460 11.22 -17.89 4.50
N GLN A 461 12.46 -17.87 4.00
CA GLN A 461 12.96 -16.80 3.13
C GLN A 461 12.13 -16.71 1.84
N SER A 462 11.83 -17.85 1.22
CA SER A 462 11.04 -17.93 -0.02
C SER A 462 9.61 -17.43 0.21
N LEU A 463 8.95 -17.91 1.27
CA LEU A 463 7.60 -17.46 1.66
C LEU A 463 7.54 -15.98 1.99
N LEU A 464 8.60 -15.41 2.58
CA LEU A 464 8.69 -13.98 2.86
C LEU A 464 9.12 -13.17 1.63
N GLY A 465 9.81 -13.75 0.65
CA GLY A 465 10.41 -13.00 -0.45
C GLY A 465 11.50 -12.05 0.05
N HIS A 466 12.42 -12.56 0.87
CA HIS A 466 13.63 -11.84 1.29
C HIS A 466 14.77 -12.08 0.30
N ALA A 467 15.46 -11.00 -0.09
CA ALA A 467 16.63 -11.08 -0.98
C ALA A 467 17.85 -11.72 -0.30
N SER A 468 17.91 -11.72 1.03
CA SER A 468 18.99 -12.31 1.81
C SER A 468 18.43 -13.21 2.90
N ILE A 469 19.06 -14.39 3.06
CA ILE A 469 18.80 -15.32 4.16
C ILE A 469 19.08 -14.65 5.51
N GLN A 470 20.04 -13.73 5.59
CA GLN A 470 20.41 -13.05 6.84
C GLN A 470 19.24 -12.25 7.43
N THR A 471 18.36 -11.70 6.59
CA THR A 471 17.14 -11.03 7.05
C THR A 471 16.16 -12.00 7.70
N THR A 472 16.13 -13.25 7.24
CA THR A 472 15.30 -14.33 7.82
C THR A 472 15.97 -14.95 9.04
N ALA A 473 17.31 -15.08 9.05
CA ALA A 473 18.08 -15.57 10.18
C ALA A 473 17.93 -14.68 11.43
N GLY A 474 17.64 -13.39 11.25
CA GLY A 474 17.35 -12.47 12.37
C GLY A 474 16.17 -12.87 13.26
N TYR A 475 15.25 -13.73 12.79
CA TYR A 475 14.17 -14.28 13.62
C TYR A 475 14.58 -15.54 14.39
N ALA A 476 15.65 -16.21 13.96
CA ALA A 476 16.06 -17.51 14.48
C ALA A 476 16.90 -17.43 15.76
N LYS A 477 16.75 -16.35 16.56
CA LYS A 477 17.48 -16.20 17.82
C LYS A 477 17.18 -17.40 18.71
N THR A 478 18.14 -18.31 18.77
CA THR A 478 18.04 -19.53 19.53
C THR A 478 18.54 -19.23 20.93
N ASP A 479 17.66 -19.33 21.93
CA ASP A 479 18.09 -19.40 23.32
C ASP A 479 18.74 -20.77 23.58
N LEU A 480 19.65 -20.84 24.55
CA LEU A 480 20.40 -22.06 24.89
C LEU A 480 19.46 -23.22 25.28
N SER A 481 18.31 -22.88 25.86
CA SER A 481 17.20 -23.79 26.16
C SER A 481 16.63 -24.46 24.90
N GLN A 482 16.43 -23.70 23.82
CA GLN A 482 15.94 -24.20 22.53
C GLN A 482 16.99 -25.02 21.78
N LEU A 483 18.28 -24.64 21.88
CA LEU A 483 19.38 -25.46 21.35
C LEU A 483 19.43 -26.83 22.02
N ARG A 484 19.25 -26.86 23.34
CA ARG A 484 19.25 -28.09 24.12
C ARG A 484 18.07 -29.00 23.76
N GLU A 485 16.88 -28.44 23.62
CA GLU A 485 15.70 -29.18 23.13
C GLU A 485 15.92 -29.74 21.73
N PHE A 486 16.54 -28.97 20.83
CA PHE A 486 16.81 -29.41 19.46
C PHE A 486 17.81 -30.57 19.41
N VAL A 487 18.89 -30.49 20.20
CA VAL A 487 19.87 -31.57 20.35
C VAL A 487 19.20 -32.80 20.97
N ASP A 488 18.45 -32.64 22.06
CA ASP A 488 17.75 -33.74 22.71
C ASP A 488 16.78 -34.45 21.76
N LEU A 489 15.99 -33.71 20.96
CA LEU A 489 15.07 -34.29 19.98
C LEU A 489 15.80 -34.95 18.80
N SER A 490 16.92 -34.39 18.35
CA SER A 490 17.67 -34.92 17.21
C SER A 490 18.38 -36.23 17.53
N PHE A 491 18.77 -36.45 18.79
CA PHE A 491 19.52 -37.63 19.22
C PHE A 491 18.71 -38.60 20.10
N LYS A 492 17.46 -38.29 20.48
CA LYS A 492 16.56 -39.23 21.18
C LYS A 492 15.98 -40.34 20.30
N ALA A 493 15.95 -40.18 18.97
CA ALA A 493 15.36 -41.18 18.06
C ALA A 493 16.27 -42.39 17.75
N GLY A 494 17.43 -42.54 18.41
CA GLY A 494 18.43 -43.57 18.10
C GLY A 494 18.61 -44.71 19.12
N HIS A 495 17.80 -44.78 20.18
CA HIS A 495 17.96 -45.81 21.22
C HIS A 495 16.61 -46.40 21.68
N SER A 496 15.88 -47.04 20.77
CA SER A 496 14.81 -47.98 21.11
C SER A 496 14.88 -49.19 20.20
#